data_AF-A0A0S8AP56-F1
#
_entry.id   AF-A0A0S8AP56-F1
#
_cell.length_a   1.000
_cell.length_b   1.000
_cell.length_c   1.000
_cell.angle_alpha   90.00
_cell.angle_beta   90.00
_cell.angle_gamma   90.00
#
_symmetry.space_group_name_H-M   'P 1'
#
loop_
_entity.id
_entity.type
_entity.pdbx_description
1 polymer ?
#
loop_
_entity_poly.entity_id
_entity_poly.type
_entity_poly.pdbx_seq_one_letter_code
_entity_poly.pdbx_strand_id
1 'polypeptide(L)'
;MSTPLAEPSVLLLTADLFFRAKLDGIVRAAGARVVTSLPADLAVVELERPDAPARIGELVDAGVGVLSFGSHVRARALREARARGAVAVPNAEIEQALRRALREAVE
;
A
#
# COMPACT_ATOMS: atom_id res chain seq x y z
N MET A 1 26.91 9.19 -9.93
CA MET A 1 26.50 9.88 -8.70
C MET A 1 24.97 9.90 -8.69
N SER A 2 24.35 8.90 -8.08
CA SER A 2 22.90 8.90 -7.92
C SER A 2 22.58 9.87 -6.80
N THR A 3 21.95 10.99 -7.13
CA THR A 3 21.24 11.82 -6.16
C THR A 3 20.36 10.88 -5.34
N PRO A 4 20.38 10.89 -3.99
CA PRO A 4 19.35 10.21 -3.24
C PRO A 4 18.04 10.91 -3.60
N LEU A 5 17.29 10.28 -4.50
CA LEU A 5 15.96 10.71 -4.90
C LEU A 5 15.09 10.65 -3.63
N ALA A 6 14.17 11.60 -3.52
CA ALA A 6 13.42 11.92 -2.31
C ALA A 6 12.98 10.73 -1.46
N GLU A 7 12.93 10.94 -0.13
CA GLU A 7 12.36 10.00 0.85
C GLU A 7 11.08 9.32 0.31
N PRO A 8 11.04 7.97 0.18
CA PRO A 8 9.89 7.28 -0.41
C PRO A 8 8.59 7.68 0.27
N SER A 9 7.56 7.92 -0.53
CA SER A 9 6.28 8.46 -0.07
C SER A 9 5.16 7.43 -0.16
N VAL A 10 4.45 7.23 0.95
CA VAL A 10 3.43 6.20 1.09
C VAL A 10 2.07 6.81 1.40
N LEU A 11 1.09 6.54 0.54
CA LEU A 11 -0.31 6.87 0.78
C LEU A 11 -1.01 5.71 1.51
N LEU A 12 -1.49 5.94 2.72
CA LEU A 12 -2.25 4.94 3.47
C LEU A 12 -3.76 5.19 3.29
N LEU A 13 -4.47 4.26 2.66
CA LEU A 13 -5.92 4.25 2.46
C LEU A 13 -6.53 3.10 3.27
N THR A 14 -6.63 3.32 4.58
CA THR A 14 -7.12 2.35 5.56
C THR A 14 -8.30 2.96 6.33
N ALA A 15 -9.38 2.20 6.47
CA ALA A 15 -10.51 2.55 7.32
C ALA A 15 -10.27 2.12 8.78
N ASP A 16 -9.54 1.02 8.99
CA ASP A 16 -9.19 0.53 10.31
C ASP A 16 -8.03 1.36 10.92
N LEU A 17 -8.30 2.01 12.06
CA LEU A 17 -7.34 2.87 12.75
C LEU A 17 -6.18 2.09 13.40
N PHE A 18 -6.40 0.83 13.79
CA PHE A 18 -5.34 -0.03 14.30
C PHE A 18 -4.36 -0.38 13.19
N PHE A 19 -4.85 -0.81 12.03
CA PHE A 19 -3.99 -1.02 10.86
C PHE A 19 -3.31 0.28 10.44
N ARG A 20 -4.03 1.41 10.44
CA ARG A 20 -3.45 2.71 10.10
C ARG A 20 -2.23 3.05 10.94
N ALA A 21 -2.37 3.02 12.27
CA ALA A 21 -1.29 3.38 13.20
C ALA A 21 -0.10 2.43 13.05
N LYS A 22 -0.37 1.13 12.89
CA LYS A 22 0.64 0.10 12.71
C LYS A 22 1.45 0.27 11.42
N LEU A 23 0.77 0.52 10.31
CA LEU A 23 1.40 0.73 9.01
C LEU A 23 2.18 2.05 8.96
N ASP A 24 1.65 3.14 9.55
CA ASP A 24 2.38 4.41 9.70
C ASP A 24 3.70 4.22 10.45
N GLY A 25 3.70 3.46 11.55
CA GLY A 25 4.92 3.11 12.29
C GLY A 25 5.94 2.35 11.45
N ILE A 26 5.51 1.40 10.61
CA ILE A 26 6.41 0.65 9.70
C ILE A 26 7.00 1.56 8.63
N VAL A 27 6.18 2.42 8.01
CA VAL A 27 6.62 3.38 6.98
C VAL A 27 7.69 4.30 7.55
N ARG A 28 7.42 4.93 8.71
CA ARG A 28 8.38 5.85 9.36
C ARG A 28 9.66 5.14 9.79
N ALA A 29 9.56 3.91 10.31
CA ALA A 29 10.73 3.12 10.71
C ALA A 29 11.62 2.72 9.52
N ALA A 30 11.07 2.68 8.31
CA ALA A 30 11.83 2.43 7.08
C ALA A 30 12.46 3.71 6.50
N GLY A 31 12.28 4.88 7.14
CA GLY A 31 12.73 6.16 6.61
C GLY A 31 11.92 6.61 5.39
N ALA A 32 10.65 6.22 5.32
CA ALA A 32 9.69 6.68 4.33
C ALA A 32 8.66 7.63 4.98
N ARG A 33 8.07 8.51 4.18
CA ARG A 33 7.08 9.49 4.64
C ARG A 33 5.66 9.03 4.33
N VAL A 34 4.74 9.21 5.27
CA VAL A 34 3.30 9.03 5.00
C VAL A 34 2.73 10.32 4.43
N VAL A 35 2.04 10.22 3.29
CA VAL A 35 1.36 11.34 2.63
C VAL A 35 -0.16 11.18 2.68
N THR A 36 -0.88 12.29 2.52
CA THR A 36 -2.35 12.34 2.54
C THR A 36 -2.97 12.38 1.15
N SER A 37 -2.17 12.64 0.11
CA SER A 37 -2.62 12.74 -1.28
C SER A 37 -1.46 12.41 -2.23
N LEU A 38 -1.78 12.24 -3.51
CA LEU A 38 -0.77 12.08 -4.56
C LEU A 38 0.02 13.39 -4.77
N PRO A 39 1.28 13.31 -5.22
CA PRO A 39 2.01 12.09 -5.63
C PRO A 39 2.45 11.23 -4.43
N ALA A 40 2.47 9.91 -4.67
CA ALA A 40 3.00 8.91 -3.76
C ALA A 40 3.68 7.81 -4.59
N ASP A 41 4.73 7.20 -4.06
CA ASP A 41 5.45 6.10 -4.71
C ASP A 41 4.73 4.76 -4.49
N LEU A 42 4.16 4.58 -3.29
CA LEU A 42 3.41 3.40 -2.88
C LEU A 42 2.08 3.80 -2.25
N ALA A 43 1.01 3.07 -2.55
CA ALA A 43 -0.27 3.17 -1.87
C ALA A 43 -0.61 1.85 -1.17
N VAL A 44 -0.98 1.93 0.11
CA VAL A 44 -1.49 0.79 0.88
C VAL A 44 -3.00 0.91 1.01
N VAL A 45 -3.75 -0.06 0.46
CA VAL A 45 -5.21 0.00 0.35
C VAL A 45 -5.88 -1.13 1.11
N GLU A 46 -6.73 -0.79 2.07
CA GLU A 46 -7.59 -1.77 2.75
C GLU A 46 -8.81 -2.10 1.90
N LEU A 47 -9.03 -3.39 1.61
CA LEU A 47 -10.09 -3.89 0.73
C LEU A 47 -11.49 -3.84 1.36
N GLU A 48 -11.58 -3.67 2.68
CA GLU A 48 -12.82 -3.48 3.41
C GLU A 48 -13.45 -2.12 3.13
N ARG A 49 -12.69 -1.18 2.55
CA ARG A 49 -13.22 0.10 2.10
C ARG A 49 -14.13 -0.08 0.88
N PRO A 50 -15.32 0.55 0.86
CA PRO A 50 -16.22 0.46 -0.29
C PRO A 50 -15.63 0.97 -1.61
N ASP A 51 -14.75 1.96 -1.55
CA ASP A 51 -14.12 2.60 -2.71
C ASP A 51 -12.83 1.89 -3.18
N ALA A 52 -12.37 0.85 -2.48
CA ALA A 52 -11.09 0.21 -2.77
C ALA A 52 -10.93 -0.27 -4.23
N PRO A 53 -11.91 -0.94 -4.87
CA PRO A 53 -11.73 -1.43 -6.25
C PRO A 53 -11.52 -0.31 -7.27
N ALA A 54 -12.25 0.79 -7.13
CA ALA A 54 -12.11 1.96 -8.00
C ALA A 54 -10.75 2.62 -7.75
N ARG A 55 -10.40 2.82 -6.48
CA ARG A 55 -9.18 3.52 -6.10
C ARG A 55 -7.91 2.77 -6.47
N ILE A 56 -7.93 1.43 -6.40
CA ILE A 56 -6.82 0.59 -6.89
C ILE A 56 -6.58 0.81 -8.38
N GLY A 57 -7.63 0.85 -9.20
CA GLY A 57 -7.50 1.09 -10.64
C GLY A 57 -6.87 2.45 -10.93
N GLU A 58 -7.41 3.51 -10.33
CA GLU A 58 -6.89 4.88 -10.50
C GLU A 58 -5.41 5.02 -10.11
N LEU A 59 -4.98 4.35 -9.03
CA LEU A 59 -3.60 4.39 -8.57
C LEU A 59 -2.66 3.65 -9.51
N VAL A 60 -3.06 2.47 -9.99
CA VAL A 60 -2.28 1.70 -10.97
C VAL A 60 -2.17 2.45 -12.29
N ASP A 61 -3.27 3.05 -12.78
CA ASP A 61 -3.27 3.86 -14.00
C ASP A 61 -2.37 5.11 -13.87
N ALA A 62 -2.23 5.65 -12.65
CA ALA A 62 -1.33 6.75 -12.32
C ALA A 62 0.14 6.32 -12.12
N GLY A 63 0.47 5.02 -12.27
CA GLY A 63 1.83 4.49 -12.11
C GLY A 63 2.28 4.33 -10.66
N VAL A 64 1.36 4.38 -9.69
CA VAL A 64 1.66 4.21 -8.26
C VAL A 64 1.71 2.72 -7.93
N GLY A 65 2.73 2.28 -7.18
CA GLY A 65 2.76 0.92 -6.65
C GLY A 65 1.59 0.68 -5.70
N VAL A 66 0.84 -0.42 -5.83
CA VAL A 66 -0.31 -0.69 -4.97
C VAL A 66 -0.11 -1.98 -4.18
N LEU A 67 -0.12 -1.86 -2.85
CA LEU A 67 -0.22 -2.97 -1.90
C LEU A 67 -1.60 -2.95 -1.26
N SER A 68 -2.41 -3.96 -1.52
CA SER A 68 -3.74 -4.10 -0.96
C SER A 68 -3.78 -5.21 0.08
N PHE A 69 -4.61 -5.05 1.10
CA PHE A 69 -4.84 -6.07 2.10
C PHE A 69 -6.29 -6.17 2.51
N GLY A 70 -6.70 -7.35 2.93
CA GLY A 70 -8.04 -7.58 3.45
C GLY A 70 -8.15 -8.97 4.06
N SER A 71 -9.31 -9.27 4.62
CA SER A 71 -9.57 -10.54 5.27
C SER A 71 -9.41 -11.73 4.30
N HIS A 72 -8.71 -12.78 4.72
CA HIS A 72 -8.44 -13.97 3.91
C HIS A 72 -9.71 -14.71 3.47
N VAL A 73 -10.82 -14.57 4.21
CA VAL A 73 -12.13 -15.13 3.83
C VAL A 73 -12.73 -14.42 2.60
N ARG A 74 -12.20 -13.25 2.21
CA ARG A 74 -12.57 -12.52 0.98
C ARG A 74 -11.61 -12.82 -0.17
N ALA A 75 -11.37 -14.11 -0.44
CA ALA A 75 -10.48 -14.55 -1.52
C ALA A 75 -10.83 -13.95 -2.89
N ARG A 76 -12.12 -13.65 -3.15
CA ARG A 76 -12.57 -12.94 -4.36
C ARG A 76 -12.01 -11.52 -4.45
N ALA A 77 -12.13 -10.73 -3.38
CA ALA A 77 -11.63 -9.34 -3.36
C ALA A 77 -10.10 -9.29 -3.57
N LEU A 78 -9.36 -10.21 -2.94
CA LEU A 78 -7.92 -10.33 -3.14
C LEU A 78 -7.55 -10.68 -4.59
N ARG A 79 -8.32 -11.57 -5.24
CA ARG A 79 -8.10 -11.90 -6.66
C ARG A 79 -8.43 -10.72 -7.58
N GLU A 80 -9.53 -10.01 -7.30
CA GLU A 80 -9.95 -8.84 -8.08
C GLU A 80 -8.94 -7.70 -7.97
N ALA A 81 -8.34 -7.47 -6.79
CA ALA A 81 -7.27 -6.51 -6.61
C ALA A 81 -6.02 -6.88 -7.44
N ARG A 82 -5.61 -8.15 -7.42
CA ARG A 82 -4.49 -8.64 -8.24
C ARG A 82 -4.74 -8.49 -9.74
N ALA A 83 -5.96 -8.78 -10.19
CA ALA A 83 -6.34 -8.62 -11.59
C ALA A 83 -6.25 -7.15 -12.07
N ARG A 84 -6.26 -6.18 -11.14
CA ARG A 84 -6.09 -4.75 -11.43
C ARG A 84 -4.64 -4.26 -11.34
N GLY A 85 -3.68 -5.16 -11.09
CA GLY A 85 -2.26 -4.81 -11.01
C GLY A 85 -1.74 -4.52 -9.60
N ALA A 86 -2.56 -4.64 -8.57
CA ALA A 86 -2.08 -4.53 -7.18
C ALA A 86 -1.40 -5.82 -6.71
N VAL A 87 -0.41 -5.69 -5.83
CA VAL A 87 -0.06 -6.77 -4.90
C VAL A 87 -1.18 -6.86 -3.88
N ALA A 88 -1.73 -8.05 -3.64
CA ALA A 88 -2.79 -8.24 -2.64
C ALA A 88 -2.41 -9.35 -1.66
N VAL A 89 -2.59 -9.10 -0.36
CA VAL A 89 -2.22 -10.03 0.71
C VAL A 89 -3.31 -10.11 1.81
N PRO A 90 -3.42 -11.22 2.55
CA PRO A 90 -4.21 -11.27 3.78
C PRO A 90 -3.78 -10.25 4.83
N ASN A 91 -4.70 -9.86 5.73
CA ASN A 91 -4.41 -9.00 6.89
C ASN A 91 -3.19 -9.45 7.73
N ALA A 92 -2.96 -10.75 7.86
CA ALA A 92 -1.83 -11.28 8.63
C ALA A 92 -0.46 -11.04 7.97
N GLU A 93 -0.44 -10.80 6.64
CA GLU A 93 0.77 -10.69 5.85
C GLU A 93 1.14 -9.23 5.51
N ILE A 94 0.24 -8.28 5.75
CA ILE A 94 0.42 -6.87 5.32
C ILE A 94 1.71 -6.24 5.85
N GLU A 95 2.11 -6.54 7.10
CA GLU A 95 3.35 -5.98 7.65
C GLU A 95 4.59 -6.45 6.90
N GLN A 96 4.66 -7.76 6.65
CA GLN A 96 5.81 -8.36 5.97
C GLN A 96 5.86 -7.88 4.52
N ALA A 97 4.71 -7.81 3.86
CA ALA A 97 4.57 -7.30 2.50
C ALA A 97 4.98 -5.83 2.41
N LEU A 98 4.53 -4.97 3.34
CA LEU A 98 4.89 -3.56 3.37
C LEU A 98 6.39 -3.37 3.61
N ARG A 99 6.97 -4.08 4.58
CA ARG A 99 8.43 -4.02 4.84
C ARG A 99 9.23 -4.45 3.63
N ARG A 100 8.75 -5.44 2.87
CA ARG A 100 9.39 -5.90 1.64
C ARG A 100 9.32 -4.82 0.55
N ALA A 101 8.13 -4.29 0.29
CA ALA A 101 7.93 -3.23 -0.71
C ALA A 101 8.78 -1.99 -0.40
N LEU A 102 8.88 -1.60 0.87
CA LEU A 102 9.71 -0.46 1.29
C LEU A 102 11.21 -0.70 1.09
N ARG A 103 11.72 -1.95 1.24
CA ARG A 103 13.12 -2.25 0.91
C ARG A 103 13.36 -2.16 -0.60
N GLU A 104 12.46 -2.73 -1.39
CA GLU A 104 12.54 -2.71 -2.85
C GLU A 104 12.43 -1.28 -3.45
N ALA A 105 11.82 -0.34 -2.71
CA ALA A 105 11.69 1.07 -3.13
C ALA A 105 12.90 1.96 -2.73
N VAL A 106 13.78 1.48 -1.86
CA VAL A 106 14.96 2.21 -1.36
C VAL A 106 16.25 1.76 -2.06
N GLU A 107 16.26 0.56 -2.64
CA GLU A 107 17.36 -0.02 -3.43
C GLU A 107 17.39 0.51 -4.88
#